data_AF-A0A3C0CUR8-F1
#
_entry.id   AF-A0A3C0CUR8-F1
#
_cell.length_a   1.000
_cell.length_b   1.000
_cell.length_c   1.000
_cell.angle_alpha   90.00
_cell.angle_beta   90.00
_cell.angle_gamma   90.00
#
_symmetry.space_group_name_H-M   'P 1'
#
loop_
_entity.id
_entity.type
_entity.pdbx_description
1 polymer ?
#
loop_
_entity_poly.entity_id
_entity_poly.type
_entity_poly.pdbx_seq_one_letter_code
_entity_poly.pdbx_strand_id
1 'polypeptide(L)'
;KEETASHETNWESRGEITPVAEDGYWVARFDWNTLQTKAHNGSYKTRVLWKANVTTFYTDDSGSATVSNLVVSSSTEYLLYSGTGTISITYSLQDSVPNNATNVTVDIYNSSQTRIRQSAFSEVTGSGKTYTWDGKNSGGVQQPKGVYLYKITASHTQDGCTDSDYDKSGWTISSVSAEETSYNATTGVSTMQASCTINPSGSSQSTATSAKLQILSPDLANAGIQEINNPAGSVCTFSDVNVTLNRKGNYTFLVTAKDKDGGMDKAHRVRPILPRASIVSSDISVTAPLEGAKLTFNDANPGALTITCTAQAAPASAERTSAITWTCKTLTGTTASFNNNARGGNVVLTLTGLPYSNSDFGEFWIKANVNGVETERKIKLFYPADATNSPGDGNNIVPNWYVYYLQTPAACGQSIYYVAPHTAGGFCTFNFGTNSWEVFITGNGHHLLSRSTWSYPCYIDRFAWTSRHEFKHKSLAISWWGQNPIVYFEDNDNDGVPDEQEPSIGRGYNPLMQATYPDEVGYSSEAYIKDCEDICMRTLGPVHVLDVLWSNGSADSYDWANPGKQF
;
A
#
# COMPACT_ATOMS: atom_id res chain seq x y z
N LYS A 1 -3.77 -52.16 46.43
CA LYS A 1 -3.91 -50.72 46.75
C LYS A 1 -2.90 -50.37 47.84
N GLU A 2 -1.68 -50.07 47.42
CA GLU A 2 -0.63 -49.44 48.22
C GLU A 2 0.02 -48.40 47.31
N GLU A 3 0.19 -47.19 47.82
CA GLU A 3 0.81 -46.07 47.14
C GLU A 3 2.34 -46.17 47.31
N THR A 4 3.05 -46.40 46.20
CA THR A 4 4.50 -46.20 46.13
C THR A 4 4.81 -45.12 45.11
N ALA A 5 5.54 -44.10 45.57
CA ALA A 5 6.02 -42.97 44.79
C ALA A 5 7.11 -43.39 43.78
N SER A 6 6.66 -43.89 42.64
CA SER A 6 7.32 -43.79 41.35
C SER A 6 6.18 -43.66 40.33
N HIS A 7 6.33 -42.87 39.26
CA HIS A 7 5.34 -42.83 38.18
C HIS A 7 5.39 -44.15 37.36
N GLU A 8 5.17 -45.28 38.01
CA GLU A 8 4.73 -46.52 37.37
C GLU A 8 3.20 -46.47 37.35
N THR A 9 2.63 -46.08 36.21
CA THR A 9 1.19 -46.26 35.96
C THR A 9 0.88 -47.76 35.93
N ASN A 10 0.48 -48.29 37.09
CA ASN A 10 0.08 -49.68 37.24
C ASN A 10 -1.36 -49.86 36.75
N TRP A 11 -1.53 -50.56 35.64
CA TRP A 11 -2.84 -50.94 35.10
C TRP A 11 -3.21 -52.35 35.60
N GLU A 12 -4.20 -52.45 36.49
CA GLU A 12 -4.71 -53.75 36.97
C GLU A 12 -5.85 -54.25 36.06
N SER A 13 -5.69 -55.40 35.40
CA SER A 13 -6.80 -56.14 34.79
C SER A 13 -7.13 -57.37 35.66
N ARG A 14 -8.43 -57.63 35.88
CA ARG A 14 -8.92 -58.79 36.63
C ARG A 14 -9.44 -59.82 35.64
N GLY A 15 -8.75 -60.95 35.51
CA GLY A 15 -9.25 -62.12 34.79
C GLY A 15 -9.85 -63.15 35.73
N GLU A 16 -10.92 -63.82 35.32
CA GLU A 16 -11.39 -65.03 36.00
C GLU A 16 -10.48 -66.22 35.62
N ILE A 17 -9.94 -66.90 36.63
CA ILE A 17 -9.16 -68.11 36.43
C ILE A 17 -10.15 -69.26 36.19
N THR A 18 -10.22 -69.75 34.95
CA THR A 18 -10.99 -70.96 34.64
C THR A 18 -10.04 -72.16 34.68
N PRO A 19 -10.25 -73.16 35.56
CA PRO A 19 -9.42 -74.36 35.57
C PRO A 19 -9.63 -75.14 34.27
N VAL A 20 -8.58 -75.25 33.46
CA VAL A 20 -8.49 -76.25 32.39
C VAL A 20 -7.51 -77.29 32.88
N ALA A 21 -8.02 -78.45 33.29
CA ALA A 21 -7.20 -79.57 33.75
C ALA A 21 -6.58 -80.29 32.54
N GLU A 22 -5.52 -79.73 31.99
CA GLU A 22 -4.55 -80.48 31.20
C GLU A 22 -3.19 -80.34 31.90
N ASP A 23 -2.62 -81.47 32.29
CA ASP A 23 -1.24 -81.63 32.78
C ASP A 23 -0.82 -80.87 34.07
N GLY A 24 -1.75 -80.64 35.01
CA GLY A 24 -1.38 -80.24 36.39
C GLY A 24 -0.93 -78.78 36.56
N TYR A 25 -1.15 -77.92 35.56
CA TYR A 25 -0.90 -76.48 35.63
C TYR A 25 -2.21 -75.68 35.65
N TRP A 26 -2.22 -74.57 36.38
CA TRP A 26 -3.30 -73.58 36.34
C TRP A 26 -3.01 -72.56 35.24
N VAL A 27 -3.90 -72.44 34.25
CA VAL A 27 -3.75 -71.44 33.18
C VAL A 27 -4.64 -70.24 33.47
N ALA A 28 -4.03 -69.09 33.76
CA ALA A 28 -4.72 -67.80 33.75
C ALA A 28 -4.67 -67.21 32.35
N ARG A 29 -5.83 -66.94 31.73
CA ARG A 29 -5.91 -66.24 30.45
C ARG A 29 -6.20 -64.76 30.71
N PHE A 30 -5.31 -63.90 30.24
CA PHE A 30 -5.52 -62.44 30.25
C PHE A 30 -5.97 -62.02 28.86
N ASP A 31 -7.06 -61.24 28.77
CA ASP A 31 -7.49 -60.67 27.50
C ASP A 31 -6.59 -59.49 27.13
N TRP A 32 -5.63 -59.75 26.27
CA TRP A 32 -4.62 -58.79 25.81
C TRP A 32 -5.24 -57.60 25.05
N ASN A 33 -6.42 -57.78 24.46
CA ASN A 33 -7.06 -56.75 23.64
C ASN A 33 -7.46 -55.51 24.48
N THR A 34 -7.80 -55.69 25.74
CA THR A 34 -8.14 -54.57 26.65
C THR A 34 -6.92 -53.74 27.09
N LEU A 35 -5.71 -54.33 27.09
CA LEU A 35 -4.46 -53.65 27.45
C LEU A 35 -3.88 -52.83 26.28
N GLN A 36 -3.97 -53.35 25.04
CA GLN A 36 -3.48 -52.64 23.84
C GLN A 36 -4.17 -51.28 23.62
N THR A 37 -5.47 -51.19 23.93
CA THR A 37 -6.27 -49.97 23.71
C THR A 37 -5.96 -48.81 24.66
N LYS A 38 -5.19 -49.05 25.75
CA LYS A 38 -4.91 -48.03 26.79
C LYS A 38 -3.42 -47.76 27.04
N ALA A 39 -2.52 -48.62 26.56
CA ALA A 39 -1.10 -48.50 26.79
C ALA A 39 -0.41 -47.61 25.72
N HIS A 40 0.58 -46.80 26.11
CA HIS A 40 1.44 -46.05 25.18
C HIS A 40 2.44 -46.98 24.49
N ASN A 41 3.12 -46.53 23.44
CA ASN A 41 4.18 -47.31 22.81
C ASN A 41 5.34 -47.56 23.78
N GLY A 42 5.78 -48.82 23.89
CA GLY A 42 6.86 -49.18 24.79
C GLY A 42 6.95 -50.68 25.03
N SER A 43 8.06 -51.10 25.62
CA SER A 43 8.23 -52.46 26.13
C SER A 43 7.75 -52.51 27.58
N TYR A 44 6.64 -53.21 27.79
CA TYR A 44 6.06 -53.45 29.10
C TYR A 44 6.59 -54.75 29.66
N LYS A 45 7.04 -54.72 30.91
CA LYS A 45 7.27 -55.93 31.68
C LYS A 45 5.96 -56.31 32.35
N THR A 46 5.49 -57.51 32.07
CA THR A 46 4.34 -58.08 32.75
C THR A 46 4.82 -58.81 34.00
N ARG A 47 4.04 -58.73 35.07
CA ARG A 47 4.26 -59.49 36.30
C ARG A 47 2.93 -60.12 36.69
N VAL A 48 2.90 -61.43 36.80
CA VAL A 48 1.74 -62.15 37.33
C VAL A 48 1.89 -62.21 38.85
N LEU A 49 0.88 -61.73 39.57
CA LEU A 49 0.76 -61.90 41.01
C LEU A 49 -0.41 -62.83 41.27
N TRP A 50 -0.16 -64.06 41.74
CA TRP A 50 -1.22 -64.90 42.28
C TRP A 50 -1.21 -64.91 43.79
N LYS A 51 -2.39 -65.14 44.38
CA LYS A 51 -2.61 -65.17 45.82
C LYS A 51 -3.07 -66.56 46.24
N ALA A 52 -2.21 -67.29 46.94
CA ALA A 52 -2.54 -68.64 47.45
C ALA A 52 -3.24 -68.59 48.81
N ASN A 53 -2.97 -67.56 49.64
CA ASN A 53 -3.65 -67.25 50.91
C ASN A 53 -3.40 -65.77 51.32
N VAL A 54 -4.12 -65.26 52.32
CA VAL A 54 -4.33 -63.82 52.62
C VAL A 54 -3.05 -62.98 52.76
N THR A 55 -1.88 -63.59 53.02
CA THR A 55 -0.66 -62.92 53.49
C THR A 55 0.60 -63.10 52.62
N THR A 56 0.57 -63.78 51.48
CA THR A 56 1.80 -64.00 50.67
C THR A 56 1.54 -63.97 49.16
N PHE A 57 2.35 -63.20 48.44
CA PHE A 57 2.34 -63.09 46.97
C PHE A 57 3.53 -63.85 46.39
N TYR A 58 3.31 -64.66 45.36
CA TYR A 58 4.36 -65.27 44.55
C TYR A 58 4.39 -64.58 43.19
N THR A 59 5.59 -64.27 42.72
CA THR A 59 5.84 -63.81 41.35
C THR A 59 6.45 -64.95 40.56
N ASP A 60 5.79 -65.34 39.47
CA ASP A 60 6.40 -66.22 38.48
C ASP A 60 6.42 -65.53 37.11
N ASP A 61 7.46 -65.88 36.35
CA ASP A 61 7.95 -65.44 35.05
C ASP A 61 7.59 -64.04 34.51
N SER A 62 8.61 -63.31 34.07
CA SER A 62 8.46 -61.97 33.48
C SER A 62 8.37 -62.06 31.96
N GLY A 63 7.15 -62.10 31.43
CA GLY A 63 6.94 -61.84 30.00
C GLY A 63 7.19 -60.37 29.68
N SER A 64 7.92 -60.07 28.61
CA SER A 64 7.97 -58.74 28.02
C SER A 64 6.98 -58.66 26.87
N ALA A 65 6.16 -57.61 26.83
CA ALA A 65 5.31 -57.33 25.69
C ALA A 65 5.60 -55.93 25.16
N THR A 66 5.81 -55.82 23.85
CA THR A 66 5.93 -54.52 23.20
C THR A 66 4.56 -54.10 22.72
N VAL A 67 4.05 -52.99 23.27
CA VAL A 67 2.90 -52.30 22.70
C VAL A 67 3.44 -51.30 21.69
N SER A 68 2.95 -51.35 20.46
CA SER A 68 3.34 -50.43 19.42
C SER A 68 2.13 -50.02 18.59
N ASN A 69 1.35 -49.13 19.18
CA ASN A 69 0.21 -48.44 18.56
C ASN A 69 0.67 -47.50 17.44
N LEU A 70 -0.27 -47.14 16.57
CA LEU A 70 -0.12 -46.09 15.57
C LEU A 70 0.41 -44.79 16.19
N VAL A 71 1.45 -44.22 15.58
CA VAL A 71 2.05 -42.95 15.97
C VAL A 71 1.98 -42.02 14.77
N VAL A 72 1.28 -40.90 14.91
CA VAL A 72 1.42 -39.78 13.99
C VAL A 72 2.47 -38.80 14.52
N SER A 73 3.37 -38.31 13.68
CA SER A 73 4.34 -37.28 14.08
C SER A 73 4.59 -36.25 12.97
N SER A 74 4.60 -34.97 13.29
CA SER A 74 4.99 -33.88 12.39
C SER A 74 6.13 -33.06 12.98
N SER A 75 6.97 -32.51 12.11
CA SER A 75 8.01 -31.54 12.47
C SER A 75 7.58 -30.08 12.24
N THR A 76 6.39 -29.86 11.66
CA THR A 76 5.88 -28.51 11.41
C THR A 76 5.45 -27.86 12.74
N GLU A 77 6.06 -26.74 13.13
CA GLU A 77 5.68 -26.07 14.39
C GLU A 77 4.34 -25.33 14.28
N TYR A 78 4.10 -24.67 13.14
CA TYR A 78 2.89 -23.89 12.81
C TYR A 78 2.92 -23.51 11.31
N LEU A 79 1.86 -22.90 10.79
CA LEU A 79 1.70 -22.55 9.38
C LEU A 79 1.76 -21.04 9.15
N LEU A 80 2.67 -20.57 8.30
CA LEU A 80 2.75 -19.16 7.87
C LEU A 80 2.07 -18.99 6.51
N TYR A 81 0.78 -18.63 6.52
CA TYR A 81 0.02 -18.46 5.28
C TYR A 81 0.12 -17.04 4.74
N SER A 82 0.57 -16.88 3.49
CA SER A 82 0.82 -15.57 2.87
C SER A 82 -0.46 -14.81 2.46
N GLY A 83 -1.62 -15.47 2.51
CA GLY A 83 -2.90 -14.95 2.01
C GLY A 83 -3.28 -15.49 0.63
N THR A 84 -2.34 -16.11 -0.08
CA THR A 84 -2.53 -16.70 -1.42
C THR A 84 -1.71 -17.99 -1.56
N GLY A 85 -2.09 -18.86 -2.50
CA GLY A 85 -1.35 -20.10 -2.77
C GLY A 85 -1.60 -21.18 -1.71
N THR A 86 -0.63 -22.08 -1.54
CA THR A 86 -0.76 -23.29 -0.71
C THR A 86 0.32 -23.38 0.36
N ILE A 87 0.03 -24.03 1.48
CA ILE A 87 1.01 -24.40 2.52
C ILE A 87 0.89 -25.89 2.86
N SER A 88 2.01 -26.55 3.14
CA SER A 88 2.07 -27.99 3.35
C SER A 88 2.49 -28.36 4.77
N ILE A 89 1.91 -29.43 5.28
CA ILE A 89 2.25 -30.08 6.55
C ILE A 89 2.83 -31.44 6.22
N THR A 90 4.04 -31.71 6.67
CA THR A 90 4.66 -33.03 6.53
C THR A 90 4.49 -33.82 7.81
N TYR A 91 4.01 -35.05 7.71
CA TYR A 91 3.81 -35.95 8.85
C TYR A 91 4.17 -37.39 8.52
N SER A 92 4.54 -38.16 9.54
CA SER A 92 4.85 -39.58 9.45
C SER A 92 3.85 -40.38 10.26
N LEU A 93 3.42 -41.50 9.69
CA LEU A 93 2.69 -42.54 10.41
C LEU A 93 3.65 -43.69 10.66
N GLN A 94 3.77 -44.11 11.91
CA GLN A 94 4.51 -45.30 12.30
C GLN A 94 3.52 -46.28 12.91
N ASP A 95 3.44 -47.47 12.32
CA ASP A 95 2.72 -48.61 12.85
C ASP A 95 3.69 -49.80 12.87
N SER A 96 3.61 -50.64 13.90
CA SER A 96 4.40 -51.88 13.98
C SER A 96 3.80 -53.01 13.16
N VAL A 97 2.53 -52.92 12.79
CA VAL A 97 1.89 -53.86 11.86
C VAL A 97 2.00 -53.26 10.46
N PRO A 98 2.79 -53.85 9.55
CA PRO A 98 2.92 -53.33 8.19
C PRO A 98 1.55 -53.32 7.48
N ASN A 99 1.21 -52.19 6.84
CA ASN A 99 0.08 -52.02 5.91
C ASN A 99 -1.34 -51.93 6.50
N ASN A 100 -1.53 -51.55 7.76
CA ASN A 100 -2.88 -51.21 8.22
C ASN A 100 -3.37 -49.90 7.60
N ALA A 101 -4.53 -49.97 6.95
CA ALA A 101 -5.27 -48.79 6.49
C ALA A 101 -5.59 -47.89 7.69
N THR A 102 -5.10 -46.65 7.64
CA THR A 102 -5.32 -45.64 8.68
C THR A 102 -6.22 -44.52 8.16
N ASN A 103 -7.24 -44.15 8.92
CA ASN A 103 -8.00 -42.93 8.67
C ASN A 103 -7.26 -41.74 9.29
N VAL A 104 -7.03 -40.69 8.51
CA VAL A 104 -6.35 -39.47 8.96
C VAL A 104 -7.28 -38.27 8.81
N THR A 105 -7.40 -37.47 9.86
CA THR A 105 -8.07 -36.17 9.83
C THR A 105 -7.05 -35.08 10.08
N VAL A 106 -7.05 -34.06 9.23
CA VAL A 106 -6.26 -32.84 9.39
C VAL A 106 -7.21 -31.66 9.61
N ASP A 107 -7.15 -31.09 10.82
CA ASP A 107 -7.85 -29.88 11.18
C ASP A 107 -6.91 -28.68 11.11
N ILE A 108 -7.37 -27.56 10.54
CA ILE A 108 -6.67 -26.26 10.57
C ILE A 108 -7.44 -25.31 11.47
N TYR A 109 -6.71 -24.55 12.28
CA TYR A 109 -7.26 -23.57 13.21
C TYR A 109 -6.68 -22.18 12.93
N ASN A 110 -7.49 -21.15 13.13
CA ASN A 110 -7.00 -19.78 13.15
C ASN A 110 -6.26 -19.49 14.48
N SER A 111 -5.69 -18.29 14.62
CA SER A 111 -4.99 -17.88 15.83
C SER A 111 -5.86 -17.76 17.08
N SER A 112 -7.17 -17.67 16.92
CA SER A 112 -8.11 -17.72 18.05
C SER A 112 -8.47 -19.16 18.41
N GLN A 113 -7.68 -20.13 17.94
CA GLN A 113 -7.86 -21.57 18.11
C GLN A 113 -9.23 -22.08 17.64
N THR A 114 -9.89 -21.36 16.74
CA THR A 114 -11.15 -21.77 16.13
C THR A 114 -10.85 -22.62 14.90
N ARG A 115 -11.47 -23.80 14.80
CA ARG A 115 -11.29 -24.68 13.64
C ARG A 115 -11.93 -24.06 12.42
N ILE A 116 -11.16 -23.90 11.34
CA ILE A 116 -11.61 -23.28 10.08
C ILE A 116 -11.66 -24.28 8.92
N ARG A 117 -10.90 -25.36 8.98
CA ARG A 117 -10.87 -26.41 7.96
C ARG A 117 -10.75 -27.77 8.63
N GLN A 118 -11.41 -28.76 8.06
CA GLN A 118 -11.22 -30.17 8.36
C GLN A 118 -11.14 -30.93 7.04
N SER A 119 -10.16 -31.82 6.94
CA SER A 119 -9.93 -32.68 5.78
C SER A 119 -9.74 -34.11 6.29
N ALA A 120 -10.47 -35.07 5.72
CA ALA A 120 -10.39 -36.48 6.11
C ALA A 120 -9.87 -37.32 4.94
N PHE A 121 -9.03 -38.30 5.26
CA PHE A 121 -8.38 -39.21 4.32
C PHE A 121 -8.54 -40.62 4.86
N SER A 122 -8.85 -41.57 3.99
CA SER A 122 -8.98 -42.98 4.33
C SER A 122 -7.83 -43.80 3.76
N GLU A 123 -7.55 -44.92 4.40
CA GLU A 123 -6.59 -45.92 3.92
C GLU A 123 -5.15 -45.39 3.70
N VAL A 124 -4.70 -44.47 4.55
CA VAL A 124 -3.36 -43.89 4.48
C VAL A 124 -2.33 -44.86 5.09
N THR A 125 -1.24 -45.16 4.36
CA THR A 125 -0.16 -46.08 4.81
C THR A 125 1.24 -45.50 4.60
N GLY A 126 2.20 -45.78 5.49
CA GLY A 126 3.61 -45.40 5.34
C GLY A 126 4.02 -44.02 5.91
N SER A 127 5.32 -43.73 5.91
CA SER A 127 5.92 -42.48 6.41
C SER A 127 6.03 -41.38 5.34
N GLY A 128 6.27 -40.13 5.74
CA GLY A 128 6.53 -39.01 4.81
C GLY A 128 5.31 -38.54 4.01
N LYS A 129 4.14 -38.42 4.66
CA LYS A 129 2.92 -37.88 4.06
C LYS A 129 2.91 -36.36 4.09
N THR A 130 2.26 -35.78 3.09
CA THR A 130 2.11 -34.33 2.95
C THR A 130 0.64 -33.99 2.81
N TYR A 131 0.14 -33.14 3.70
CA TYR A 131 -1.15 -32.47 3.53
C TYR A 131 -0.92 -31.05 3.01
N THR A 132 -1.53 -30.69 1.90
CA THR A 132 -1.45 -29.34 1.34
C THR A 132 -2.77 -28.60 1.55
N TRP A 133 -2.72 -27.50 2.29
CA TRP A 133 -3.83 -26.59 2.49
C TRP A 133 -3.80 -25.48 1.44
N ASP A 134 -4.95 -25.23 0.83
CA ASP A 134 -5.19 -24.20 -0.19
C ASP A 134 -5.45 -22.80 0.39
N GLY A 135 -5.39 -22.65 1.71
CA GLY A 135 -5.70 -21.39 2.37
C GLY A 135 -7.19 -21.10 2.55
N LYS A 136 -8.09 -22.04 2.22
CA LYS A 136 -9.55 -21.83 2.33
C LYS A 136 -10.15 -22.53 3.54
N ASN A 137 -11.17 -21.92 4.13
CA ASN A 137 -12.00 -22.60 5.15
C ASN A 137 -12.89 -23.68 4.52
N SER A 138 -13.63 -24.43 5.34
CA SER A 138 -14.55 -25.48 4.86
C SER A 138 -15.68 -24.95 3.96
N GLY A 139 -15.98 -23.64 4.00
CA GLY A 139 -16.94 -22.99 3.11
C GLY A 139 -16.34 -22.50 1.79
N GLY A 140 -15.06 -22.79 1.51
CA GLY A 140 -14.37 -22.36 0.29
C GLY A 140 -13.90 -20.89 0.30
N VAL A 141 -14.03 -20.18 1.42
CA VAL A 141 -13.63 -18.76 1.53
C VAL A 141 -12.14 -18.66 1.84
N GLN A 142 -11.44 -17.84 1.05
CA GLN A 142 -10.04 -17.52 1.21
C GLN A 142 -9.78 -16.91 2.59
N GLN A 143 -8.84 -17.51 3.34
CA GLN A 143 -8.48 -17.04 4.67
C GLN A 143 -7.41 -15.94 4.60
N PRO A 144 -7.40 -14.98 5.54
CA PRO A 144 -6.44 -13.90 5.53
C PRO A 144 -5.01 -14.42 5.77
N LYS A 145 -4.03 -13.62 5.36
CA LYS A 145 -2.63 -13.84 5.71
C LYS A 145 -2.44 -13.97 7.24
N GLY A 146 -1.60 -14.89 7.67
CA GLY A 146 -1.25 -15.03 9.09
C GLY A 146 -0.75 -16.41 9.51
N VAL A 147 -0.62 -16.58 10.83
CA VAL A 147 -0.17 -17.81 11.51
C VAL A 147 -1.32 -18.78 11.81
N TYR A 148 -1.36 -19.95 11.18
CA TYR A 148 -2.39 -20.97 11.44
C TYR A 148 -1.81 -22.15 12.22
N LEU A 149 -2.68 -22.85 12.94
CA LEU A 149 -2.35 -24.03 13.73
C LEU A 149 -3.00 -25.27 13.10
N TYR A 150 -2.54 -26.46 13.48
CA TYR A 150 -3.08 -27.70 12.94
C TYR A 150 -3.14 -28.87 13.93
N LYS A 151 -4.06 -29.79 13.69
CA LYS A 151 -4.14 -31.07 14.39
C LYS A 151 -4.27 -32.20 13.39
N ILE A 152 -3.42 -33.22 13.52
CA ILE A 152 -3.50 -34.45 12.75
C ILE A 152 -3.94 -35.56 13.69
N THR A 153 -5.08 -36.18 13.39
CA THR A 153 -5.58 -37.35 14.12
C THR A 153 -5.52 -38.54 13.19
N ALA A 154 -4.94 -39.64 13.64
CA ALA A 154 -4.82 -40.87 12.89
C ALA A 154 -5.47 -42.02 13.69
N SER A 155 -6.33 -42.80 13.05
CA SER A 155 -7.04 -43.92 13.68
C SER A 155 -7.01 -45.15 12.80
N HIS A 156 -6.79 -46.33 13.39
CA HIS A 156 -6.93 -47.59 12.67
C HIS A 156 -8.35 -47.77 12.10
N THR A 157 -8.44 -48.50 11.00
CA THR A 157 -9.73 -48.96 10.43
C THR A 157 -10.29 -50.20 11.15
N GLN A 158 -9.48 -50.90 11.95
CA GLN A 158 -9.88 -51.98 12.86
C GLN A 158 -9.81 -51.47 14.32
N ASP A 159 -10.71 -51.96 15.19
CA ASP A 159 -10.95 -51.42 16.53
C ASP A 159 -9.67 -51.16 17.35
N GLY A 160 -9.59 -49.96 17.94
CA GLY A 160 -8.96 -49.80 19.26
C GLY A 160 -7.87 -48.75 19.44
N CYS A 161 -7.15 -48.31 18.40
CA CYS A 161 -6.01 -47.40 18.58
C CYS A 161 -6.16 -46.12 17.73
N THR A 162 -6.48 -45.01 18.39
CA THR A 162 -6.43 -43.65 17.81
C THR A 162 -5.25 -42.91 18.43
N ASP A 163 -4.41 -42.30 17.60
CA ASP A 163 -3.35 -41.38 18.02
C ASP A 163 -3.56 -40.00 17.40
N SER A 164 -3.00 -38.97 18.01
CA SER A 164 -3.06 -37.61 17.49
C SER A 164 -1.73 -36.90 17.72
N ASP A 165 -1.29 -36.14 16.73
CA ASP A 165 -0.22 -35.15 16.87
C ASP A 165 -0.77 -33.79 16.55
N TYR A 166 -0.39 -32.80 17.34
CA TYR A 166 -1.00 -31.50 17.30
C TYR A 166 -0.05 -30.44 17.83
N ASP A 167 -0.02 -29.29 17.16
CA ASP A 167 0.68 -28.09 17.63
C ASP A 167 -0.16 -27.28 18.64
N LYS A 168 -1.39 -27.72 18.92
CA LYS A 168 -2.31 -27.08 19.87
C LYS A 168 -1.90 -27.35 21.32
N SER A 169 -1.31 -26.36 22.00
CA SER A 169 -1.15 -26.45 23.47
C SER A 169 -2.50 -26.51 24.18
N GLY A 170 -2.55 -27.27 25.28
CA GLY A 170 -3.57 -27.01 26.31
C GLY A 170 -3.32 -25.67 27.02
N TRP A 171 -2.06 -25.22 27.07
CA TRP A 171 -1.67 -23.93 27.60
C TRP A 171 -2.29 -22.78 26.81
N THR A 172 -2.57 -21.68 27.50
CA THR A 172 -3.08 -20.44 26.93
C THR A 172 -2.15 -19.29 27.33
N ILE A 173 -2.09 -18.22 26.54
CA ILE A 173 -1.37 -17.00 26.93
C ILE A 173 -2.39 -15.90 27.23
N SER A 174 -2.10 -15.11 28.27
CA SER A 174 -2.78 -13.86 28.58
C SER A 174 -1.78 -12.72 28.77
N SER A 175 -2.29 -11.49 28.98
CA SER A 175 -1.48 -10.32 29.35
C SER A 175 -0.33 -10.04 28.37
N VAL A 176 -0.57 -10.19 27.07
CA VAL A 176 0.45 -9.93 26.04
C VAL A 176 0.64 -8.43 25.87
N SER A 177 1.86 -7.96 26.07
CA SER A 177 2.30 -6.61 25.74
C SER A 177 3.60 -6.64 24.97
N ALA A 178 3.83 -5.58 24.20
CA ALA A 178 5.10 -5.30 23.54
C ALA A 178 5.19 -3.79 23.33
N GLU A 179 6.37 -3.23 23.53
CA GLU A 179 6.60 -1.81 23.39
C GLU A 179 8.01 -1.55 22.88
N GLU A 180 8.16 -0.52 22.06
CA GLU A 180 9.47 -0.03 21.66
C GLU A 180 10.07 0.73 22.84
N THR A 181 11.18 0.22 23.37
CA THR A 181 11.90 0.87 24.48
C THR A 181 12.96 1.83 23.98
N SER A 182 13.52 1.59 22.78
CA SER A 182 14.42 2.53 22.12
C SER A 182 14.51 2.29 20.61
N TYR A 183 14.98 3.31 19.88
CA TYR A 183 15.24 3.24 18.45
C TYR A 183 16.62 3.79 18.10
N ASN A 184 17.42 2.99 17.38
CA ASN A 184 18.72 3.41 16.89
C ASN A 184 18.60 3.91 15.44
N ALA A 185 18.64 5.24 15.28
CA ALA A 185 18.51 5.89 13.97
C ALA A 185 19.62 5.54 12.98
N THR A 186 20.81 5.16 13.45
CA THR A 186 21.95 4.80 12.60
C THR A 186 21.77 3.42 11.97
N THR A 187 21.25 2.47 12.74
CA THR A 187 21.08 1.08 12.29
C THR A 187 19.66 0.76 11.82
N GLY A 188 18.68 1.61 12.12
CA GLY A 188 17.27 1.35 11.85
C GLY A 188 16.66 0.27 12.76
N VAL A 189 17.35 -0.09 13.84
CA VAL A 189 16.96 -1.16 14.76
C VAL A 189 16.15 -0.58 15.91
N SER A 190 15.01 -1.20 16.18
CA SER A 190 14.14 -0.93 17.31
C SER A 190 14.40 -1.98 18.38
N THR A 191 14.58 -1.57 19.62
CA THR A 191 14.68 -2.49 20.75
C THR A 191 13.31 -2.58 21.40
N MET A 192 12.82 -3.81 21.51
CA MET A 192 11.48 -4.12 21.97
C MET A 192 11.54 -4.82 23.33
N GLN A 193 10.63 -4.47 24.22
CA GLN A 193 10.30 -5.29 25.37
C GLN A 193 8.93 -5.92 25.14
N ALA A 194 8.80 -7.22 25.34
CA ALA A 194 7.53 -7.93 25.24
C ALA A 194 7.32 -8.80 26.47
N SER A 195 6.09 -8.84 26.96
CA SER A 195 5.72 -9.67 28.11
C SER A 195 4.47 -10.47 27.81
N CYS A 196 4.38 -11.66 28.39
CA CYS A 196 3.17 -12.48 28.34
C CYS A 196 3.07 -13.36 29.58
N THR A 197 1.86 -13.80 29.91
CA THR A 197 1.62 -14.80 30.96
C THR A 197 1.25 -16.12 30.32
N ILE A 198 1.99 -17.18 30.61
CA ILE A 198 1.70 -18.56 30.20
C ILE A 198 0.82 -19.19 31.29
N ASN A 199 -0.42 -19.52 30.92
CA ASN A 199 -1.39 -20.18 31.78
C ASN A 199 -1.45 -21.67 31.42
N PRO A 200 -0.94 -22.57 32.27
CA PRO A 200 -1.07 -24.01 32.05
C PRO A 200 -2.53 -24.45 32.17
N SER A 201 -2.93 -25.48 31.43
CA SER A 201 -4.26 -26.08 31.53
C SER A 201 -4.23 -27.36 32.37
N GLY A 202 -5.14 -27.49 33.32
CA GLY A 202 -5.33 -28.72 34.11
C GLY A 202 -4.66 -28.70 35.49
N SER A 203 -4.91 -29.77 36.27
CA SER A 203 -4.47 -29.91 37.68
C SER A 203 -2.97 -30.17 37.87
N SER A 204 -2.23 -30.42 36.79
CA SER A 204 -0.78 -30.56 36.80
C SER A 204 -0.13 -29.21 36.44
N GLN A 205 0.40 -28.52 37.44
CA GLN A 205 1.17 -27.28 37.34
C GLN A 205 2.52 -27.49 36.62
N SER A 206 2.53 -27.97 35.37
CA SER A 206 3.78 -28.05 34.60
C SER A 206 4.25 -26.63 34.26
N THR A 207 5.33 -26.20 34.90
CA THR A 207 5.98 -24.92 34.63
C THR A 207 6.72 -25.00 33.29
N ALA A 208 6.64 -23.93 32.48
CA ALA A 208 7.46 -23.81 31.29
C ALA A 208 8.96 -23.82 31.65
N THR A 209 9.75 -24.59 30.92
CA THR A 209 11.21 -24.67 31.06
C THR A 209 11.93 -23.81 30.03
N SER A 210 11.28 -23.49 28.91
CA SER A 210 11.73 -22.45 28.00
C SER A 210 10.56 -21.79 27.27
N ALA A 211 10.77 -20.56 26.84
CA ALA A 211 9.86 -19.85 25.95
C ALA A 211 10.65 -19.12 24.85
N LYS A 212 10.13 -19.15 23.62
CA LYS A 212 10.69 -18.51 22.43
C LYS A 212 9.70 -17.48 21.91
N LEU A 213 10.12 -16.23 21.83
CA LEU A 213 9.43 -15.16 21.12
C LEU A 213 10.02 -15.02 19.72
N GLN A 214 9.16 -15.05 18.72
CA GLN A 214 9.49 -14.74 17.34
C GLN A 214 8.63 -13.56 16.88
N ILE A 215 9.26 -12.58 16.26
CA ILE A 215 8.59 -11.39 15.73
C ILE A 215 8.58 -11.51 14.22
N LEU A 216 7.38 -11.56 13.65
CA LEU A 216 7.17 -11.69 12.22
C LEU A 216 6.79 -10.31 11.65
N SER A 217 7.42 -9.93 10.55
CA SER A 217 7.05 -8.75 9.79
C SER A 217 5.65 -8.89 9.15
N PRO A 218 5.06 -7.80 8.62
CA PRO A 218 3.82 -7.84 7.84
C PRO A 218 3.86 -8.80 6.65
N ASP A 219 5.04 -9.12 6.12
CA ASP A 219 5.28 -10.15 5.10
C ASP A 219 5.46 -11.58 5.64
N LEU A 220 5.33 -11.78 6.96
CA LEU A 220 5.59 -13.02 7.70
C LEU A 220 7.04 -13.51 7.66
N ALA A 221 7.99 -12.63 7.30
CA ALA A 221 9.41 -12.92 7.45
C ALA A 221 9.83 -12.78 8.92
N ASN A 222 10.86 -13.52 9.33
CA ASN A 222 11.40 -13.37 10.68
C ASN A 222 12.11 -12.00 10.80
N ALA A 223 11.65 -11.17 11.74
CA ALA A 223 12.17 -9.84 12.01
C ALA A 223 12.94 -9.75 13.35
N GLY A 224 12.77 -10.74 14.23
CA GLY A 224 13.44 -10.80 15.53
C GLY A 224 13.12 -12.11 16.25
N ILE A 225 14.06 -12.61 17.05
CA ILE A 225 13.88 -13.83 17.84
C ILE A 225 14.60 -13.70 19.18
N GLN A 226 13.97 -14.19 20.24
CA GLN A 226 14.59 -14.33 21.55
C GLN A 226 14.08 -15.58 22.25
N GLU A 227 14.97 -16.30 22.93
CA GLU A 227 14.62 -17.42 23.78
C GLU A 227 15.00 -17.12 25.23
N ILE A 228 14.12 -17.52 26.15
CA ILE A 228 14.37 -17.47 27.59
C ILE A 228 14.32 -18.89 28.14
N ASN A 229 15.27 -19.20 29.02
CA ASN A 229 15.36 -20.47 29.74
C ASN A 229 14.85 -20.26 31.17
N ASN A 230 14.10 -21.23 31.69
CA ASN A 230 13.50 -21.23 33.02
C ASN A 230 12.74 -19.92 33.34
N PRO A 231 11.65 -19.61 32.60
CA PRO A 231 10.85 -18.44 32.90
C PRO A 231 10.39 -18.44 34.37
N ALA A 232 10.58 -17.31 35.05
CA ALA A 232 10.30 -17.17 36.47
C ALA A 232 8.77 -17.21 36.72
N GLY A 233 8.25 -18.39 37.07
CA GLY A 233 6.82 -18.58 37.32
C GLY A 233 5.99 -18.59 36.02
N SER A 234 4.73 -18.14 36.11
CA SER A 234 3.80 -18.11 34.95
C SER A 234 4.01 -16.91 34.02
N VAL A 235 4.83 -15.91 34.39
CA VAL A 235 5.05 -14.69 33.58
C VAL A 235 6.39 -14.80 32.85
N CYS A 236 6.36 -14.60 31.54
CA CYS A 236 7.52 -14.54 30.66
C CYS A 236 7.73 -13.08 30.21
N THR A 237 8.93 -12.54 30.46
CA THR A 237 9.35 -11.24 29.93
C THR A 237 10.55 -11.43 29.01
N PHE A 238 10.40 -10.93 27.78
CA PHE A 238 11.39 -10.87 26.73
C PHE A 238 11.88 -9.43 26.64
N SER A 239 13.07 -9.16 27.16
CA SER A 239 13.68 -7.82 27.15
C SER A 239 14.75 -7.74 26.05
N ASP A 240 14.97 -6.54 25.53
CA ASP A 240 16.05 -6.23 24.58
C ASP A 240 15.96 -7.01 23.25
N VAL A 241 14.73 -7.24 22.78
CA VAL A 241 14.49 -7.91 21.49
C VAL A 241 14.73 -6.91 20.36
N ASN A 242 15.82 -7.08 19.63
CA ASN A 242 16.13 -6.22 18.48
C ASN A 242 15.28 -6.60 17.27
N VAL A 243 14.62 -5.60 16.68
CA VAL A 243 13.69 -5.75 15.55
C VAL A 243 13.92 -4.64 14.52
N THR A 244 13.91 -4.99 13.25
CA THR A 244 13.92 -4.02 12.16
C THR A 244 12.50 -3.75 11.65
N LEU A 245 11.96 -2.58 12.01
CA LEU A 245 10.61 -2.14 11.63
C LEU A 245 10.58 -1.46 10.24
N ASN A 246 10.99 -2.18 9.19
CA ASN A 246 11.18 -1.69 7.82
C ASN A 246 10.04 -2.02 6.83
N ARG A 247 8.93 -2.58 7.30
CA ARG A 247 7.76 -2.91 6.47
C ARG A 247 6.54 -2.19 7.00
N LYS A 248 5.80 -1.53 6.13
CA LYS A 248 4.54 -0.89 6.51
C LYS A 248 3.54 -1.93 7.03
N GLY A 249 2.94 -1.65 8.18
CA GLY A 249 1.86 -2.44 8.78
C GLY A 249 2.24 -3.11 10.10
N ASN A 250 1.47 -4.13 10.45
CA ASN A 250 1.51 -4.73 11.78
C ASN A 250 2.52 -5.88 11.86
N TYR A 251 3.39 -5.81 12.85
CA TYR A 251 4.29 -6.90 13.21
C TYR A 251 3.57 -7.87 14.16
N THR A 252 3.77 -9.17 13.95
CA THR A 252 3.13 -10.23 14.73
C THR A 252 4.11 -10.83 15.72
N PHE A 253 3.75 -10.84 17.00
CA PHE A 253 4.53 -11.46 18.07
C PHE A 253 4.01 -12.88 18.30
N LEU A 254 4.86 -13.87 18.06
CA LEU A 254 4.58 -15.29 18.17
C LEU A 254 5.37 -15.87 19.34
N VAL A 255 4.67 -16.23 20.41
CA VAL A 255 5.28 -16.91 21.56
C VAL A 255 5.02 -18.40 21.48
N THR A 256 6.08 -19.16 21.67
CA THR A 256 6.05 -20.61 21.82
C THR A 256 6.71 -21.00 23.15
N ALA A 257 6.24 -22.07 23.80
CA ALA A 257 6.82 -22.53 25.06
C ALA A 257 6.94 -24.04 25.13
N LYS A 258 7.90 -24.50 25.94
CA LYS A 258 8.22 -25.91 26.19
C LYS A 258 8.16 -26.19 27.69
N ASP A 259 7.72 -27.38 28.09
CA ASP A 259 7.76 -27.82 29.48
C ASP A 259 8.93 -28.78 29.79
N LYS A 260 9.05 -29.22 31.04
CA LYS A 260 10.11 -30.13 31.51
C LYS A 260 10.03 -31.54 30.93
N ASP A 261 8.85 -31.96 30.48
CA ASP A 261 8.56 -33.31 30.00
C ASP A 261 8.45 -33.35 28.46
N GLY A 262 8.84 -32.27 27.76
CA GLY A 262 8.76 -32.11 26.30
C GLY A 262 9.53 -33.12 25.44
N GLY A 263 10.37 -33.96 26.06
CA GLY A 263 11.02 -35.10 25.41
C GLY A 263 10.31 -36.44 25.64
N MET A 264 9.33 -36.51 26.55
CA MET A 264 8.69 -37.73 27.01
C MET A 264 7.29 -37.96 26.40
N ASP A 265 6.56 -36.90 26.04
CA ASP A 265 5.27 -37.02 25.35
C ASP A 265 5.06 -35.84 24.36
N LYS A 266 4.41 -36.13 23.21
CA LYS A 266 4.02 -35.13 22.20
C LYS A 266 3.12 -34.06 22.79
N ALA A 267 2.40 -34.38 23.86
CA ALA A 267 1.59 -33.46 24.64
C ALA A 267 2.38 -32.32 25.30
N HIS A 268 3.71 -32.32 25.23
CA HIS A 268 4.62 -31.44 25.96
C HIS A 268 5.61 -30.65 25.07
N ARG A 269 5.45 -30.73 23.74
CA ARG A 269 6.32 -30.08 22.73
C ARG A 269 6.17 -28.56 22.69
N VAL A 270 7.09 -27.87 22.00
CA VAL A 270 7.05 -26.43 21.72
C VAL A 270 5.72 -26.09 21.02
N ARG A 271 4.91 -25.22 21.62
CA ARG A 271 3.56 -24.92 21.12
C ARG A 271 3.29 -23.44 20.96
N PRO A 272 2.65 -22.98 19.87
CA PRO A 272 2.28 -21.58 19.67
C PRO A 272 1.00 -21.24 20.42
N ILE A 273 1.03 -20.20 21.26
CA ILE A 273 -0.02 -19.97 22.28
C ILE A 273 -0.79 -18.64 22.06
N LEU A 274 -0.87 -18.13 20.83
CA LEU A 274 -1.35 -16.78 20.52
C LEU A 274 -2.70 -16.37 21.15
N PRO A 275 -2.78 -15.12 21.63
CA PRO A 275 -3.73 -14.15 21.10
C PRO A 275 -2.99 -13.05 20.32
N ARG A 276 -3.37 -12.86 19.05
CA ARG A 276 -2.82 -11.85 18.13
C ARG A 276 -3.35 -10.47 18.49
N ALA A 277 -2.61 -9.70 19.27
CA ALA A 277 -2.70 -8.25 19.18
C ALA A 277 -1.65 -7.80 18.15
N SER A 278 -2.02 -6.91 17.23
CA SER A 278 -1.02 -6.09 16.53
C SER A 278 -0.48 -5.12 17.55
N ILE A 279 0.66 -5.44 18.14
CA ILE A 279 1.16 -4.65 19.27
C ILE A 279 2.00 -3.47 18.77
N VAL A 280 2.65 -3.65 17.62
CA VAL A 280 3.54 -2.65 17.03
C VAL A 280 3.23 -2.57 15.54
N SER A 281 2.88 -1.36 15.11
CA SER A 281 2.77 -1.02 13.70
C SER A 281 3.97 -0.17 13.31
N SER A 282 4.57 -0.48 12.17
CA SER A 282 5.48 0.45 11.51
C SER A 282 4.66 1.19 10.47
N ASP A 283 4.44 2.47 10.71
CA ASP A 283 3.75 3.33 9.77
C ASP A 283 4.37 4.73 9.79
N ILE A 284 4.15 5.45 8.71
CA ILE A 284 4.49 6.85 8.59
C ILE A 284 3.35 7.56 7.86
N SER A 285 3.00 8.74 8.35
CA SER A 285 1.96 9.58 7.76
C SER A 285 2.48 11.01 7.64
N VAL A 286 2.21 11.65 6.50
CA VAL A 286 2.46 13.09 6.31
C VAL A 286 1.19 13.83 6.69
N THR A 287 1.23 14.73 7.66
CA THR A 287 0.05 15.49 8.12
C THR A 287 0.00 16.90 7.53
N ALA A 288 1.13 17.43 7.05
CA ALA A 288 1.21 18.67 6.30
C ALA A 288 2.27 18.56 5.19
N PRO A 289 2.06 19.15 4.00
CA PRO A 289 0.83 19.83 3.57
C PRO A 289 -0.36 18.85 3.43
N LEU A 290 -1.58 19.39 3.33
CA LEU A 290 -2.77 18.59 3.06
C LEU A 290 -2.75 18.03 1.64
N GLU A 291 -3.37 16.87 1.43
CA GLU A 291 -3.53 16.28 0.10
C GLU A 291 -4.28 17.26 -0.82
N GLY A 292 -3.74 17.49 -2.02
CA GLY A 292 -4.34 18.37 -3.02
C GLY A 292 -4.25 19.87 -2.70
N ALA A 293 -3.47 20.28 -1.68
CA ALA A 293 -3.25 21.69 -1.38
C ALA A 293 -2.75 22.45 -2.63
N LYS A 294 -3.32 23.62 -2.90
CA LYS A 294 -2.91 24.50 -4.00
C LYS A 294 -1.95 25.56 -3.45
N LEU A 295 -0.72 25.58 -3.95
CA LEU A 295 0.32 26.51 -3.50
C LEU A 295 0.90 27.26 -4.70
N THR A 296 1.22 28.54 -4.52
CA THR A 296 1.71 29.41 -5.58
C THR A 296 3.07 29.97 -5.24
N PHE A 297 4.01 29.95 -6.18
CA PHE A 297 5.26 30.70 -6.06
C PHE A 297 4.98 32.20 -5.84
N ASN A 298 5.88 32.89 -5.13
CA ASN A 298 5.80 34.34 -5.00
C ASN A 298 6.35 35.06 -6.24
N ASP A 299 6.24 36.39 -6.24
CA ASP A 299 6.66 37.32 -7.29
C ASP A 299 8.11 37.80 -7.16
N ALA A 300 8.90 37.25 -6.21
CA ALA A 300 10.31 37.58 -6.07
C ALA A 300 11.12 37.15 -7.30
N ASN A 301 12.35 37.66 -7.48
CA ASN A 301 13.22 37.22 -8.56
C ASN A 301 14.61 36.79 -8.03
N PRO A 302 14.91 35.47 -7.97
CA PRO A 302 14.06 34.35 -8.41
C PRO A 302 12.85 34.15 -7.49
N GLY A 303 11.73 33.69 -8.07
CA GLY A 303 10.51 33.40 -7.29
C GLY A 303 10.72 32.21 -6.37
N ALA A 304 9.99 32.15 -5.27
CA ALA A 304 10.16 31.12 -4.25
C ALA A 304 8.82 30.63 -3.69
N LEU A 305 8.80 29.39 -3.21
CA LEU A 305 7.69 28.79 -2.50
C LEU A 305 8.22 28.02 -1.28
N THR A 306 7.65 28.32 -0.12
CA THR A 306 7.96 27.65 1.15
C THR A 306 6.79 26.74 1.54
N ILE A 307 7.11 25.49 1.87
CA ILE A 307 6.13 24.45 2.20
C ILE A 307 6.51 23.85 3.55
N THR A 308 5.62 23.95 4.54
CA THR A 308 5.79 23.24 5.82
C THR A 308 5.41 21.77 5.64
N CYS A 309 6.35 20.90 5.94
CA CYS A 309 6.20 19.46 5.84
C CYS A 309 6.24 18.83 7.24
N THR A 310 5.19 18.12 7.62
CA THR A 310 5.09 17.42 8.90
C THR A 310 4.76 15.96 8.66
N ALA A 311 5.50 15.06 9.32
CA ALA A 311 5.23 13.64 9.33
C ALA A 311 5.34 13.06 10.74
N GLN A 312 4.58 12.00 10.95
CA GLN A 312 4.57 11.22 12.19
C GLN A 312 4.83 9.75 11.85
N ALA A 313 5.71 9.12 12.61
CA ALA A 313 6.03 7.72 12.49
C ALA A 313 5.55 6.94 13.71
N ALA A 314 5.11 5.70 13.49
CA ALA A 314 4.79 4.73 14.52
C ALA A 314 5.88 3.64 14.56
N PRO A 315 6.31 3.19 15.76
CA PRO A 315 6.01 3.76 17.08
C PRO A 315 6.57 5.18 17.25
N ALA A 316 5.89 6.04 18.01
CA ALA A 316 6.35 7.42 18.18
C ALA A 316 7.49 7.48 19.22
N SER A 317 8.68 7.90 18.79
CA SER A 317 9.82 8.23 19.66
C SER A 317 10.60 9.43 19.10
N ALA A 318 11.35 10.14 19.95
CA ALA A 318 12.09 11.34 19.55
C ALA A 318 13.21 10.99 18.54
N GLU A 319 13.91 9.89 18.77
CA GLU A 319 14.95 9.35 17.90
C GLU A 319 14.38 8.95 16.54
N ARG A 320 13.23 8.25 16.52
CA ARG A 320 12.59 7.86 15.26
C ARG A 320 12.07 9.07 14.49
N THR A 321 11.47 10.02 15.19
CA THR A 321 11.02 11.29 14.59
C THR A 321 12.19 12.03 13.94
N SER A 322 13.34 12.06 14.61
CA SER A 322 14.56 12.69 14.09
C SER A 322 15.17 11.95 12.90
N ALA A 323 14.88 10.65 12.77
CA ALA A 323 15.37 9.80 11.68
C ALA A 323 14.53 9.87 10.40
N ILE A 324 13.34 10.48 10.43
CA ILE A 324 12.51 10.69 9.23
C ILE A 324 13.32 11.49 8.21
N THR A 325 13.38 11.01 6.97
CA THR A 325 13.99 11.69 5.83
C THR A 325 12.94 12.15 4.83
N TRP A 326 13.23 13.24 4.14
CA TRP A 326 12.31 13.86 3.17
C TRP A 326 12.91 13.92 1.78
N THR A 327 12.07 13.70 0.78
CA THR A 327 12.40 13.93 -0.63
C THR A 327 11.19 14.54 -1.35
N CYS A 328 11.40 15.13 -2.52
CA CYS A 328 10.33 15.71 -3.32
C CYS A 328 10.62 15.55 -4.82
N LYS A 329 9.58 15.79 -5.64
CA LYS A 329 9.71 15.85 -7.10
C LYS A 329 10.76 16.89 -7.49
N THR A 330 11.61 16.56 -8.46
CA THR A 330 12.52 17.52 -9.09
C THR A 330 11.78 18.26 -10.20
N LEU A 331 12.00 19.56 -10.30
CA LEU A 331 11.43 20.43 -11.34
C LEU A 331 12.58 21.10 -12.11
N THR A 332 12.42 21.29 -13.41
CA THR A 332 13.47 21.91 -14.23
C THR A 332 13.49 23.42 -13.99
N GLY A 333 14.64 23.99 -13.63
CA GLY A 333 14.76 25.44 -13.36
C GLY A 333 14.47 25.85 -11.91
N THR A 334 13.98 24.92 -11.08
CA THR A 334 13.74 25.13 -9.65
C THR A 334 14.73 24.34 -8.80
N THR A 335 15.38 24.99 -7.85
CA THR A 335 16.18 24.32 -6.82
C THR A 335 15.29 24.00 -5.62
N ALA A 336 15.24 22.73 -5.22
CA ALA A 336 14.58 22.30 -4.00
C ALA A 336 15.61 22.18 -2.85
N SER A 337 15.29 22.75 -1.70
CA SER A 337 16.10 22.62 -0.48
C SER A 337 15.22 22.39 0.74
N PHE A 338 15.63 21.45 1.58
CA PHE A 338 15.01 21.26 2.90
C PHE A 338 15.93 21.85 3.96
N ASN A 339 15.35 22.47 4.99
CA ASN A 339 16.09 22.71 6.22
C ASN A 339 16.49 21.39 6.91
N ASN A 340 17.35 21.47 7.93
CA ASN A 340 17.78 20.32 8.74
C ASN A 340 18.32 19.14 7.92
N ASN A 341 18.92 19.41 6.75
CA ASN A 341 19.39 18.38 5.81
C ASN A 341 18.31 17.35 5.45
N ALA A 342 17.07 17.80 5.28
CA ALA A 342 15.91 16.96 4.97
C ALA A 342 15.59 15.89 6.02
N ARG A 343 15.87 16.17 7.31
CA ARG A 343 15.64 15.24 8.42
C ARG A 343 14.74 15.81 9.53
N GLY A 344 13.97 14.93 10.15
CA GLY A 344 13.09 15.22 11.28
C GLY A 344 11.60 15.15 10.92
N GLY A 345 10.73 15.06 11.93
CA GLY A 345 9.28 15.02 11.73
C GLY A 345 8.66 16.35 11.27
N ASN A 346 9.40 17.45 11.37
CA ASN A 346 8.99 18.77 10.87
C ASN A 346 10.14 19.40 10.10
N VAL A 347 9.93 19.62 8.80
CA VAL A 347 10.89 20.30 7.93
C VAL A 347 10.18 21.36 7.09
N VAL A 348 10.96 22.26 6.54
CA VAL A 348 10.50 23.28 5.59
C VAL A 348 11.19 23.01 4.27
N LEU A 349 10.40 22.76 3.23
CA LEU A 349 10.84 22.68 1.86
C LEU A 349 10.76 24.08 1.24
N THR A 350 11.88 24.57 0.73
CA THR A 350 11.97 25.80 -0.06
C THR A 350 12.28 25.45 -1.50
N LEU A 351 11.38 25.80 -2.40
CA LEU A 351 11.56 25.76 -3.84
C LEU A 351 11.97 27.16 -4.30
N THR A 352 13.12 27.30 -4.96
CA THR A 352 13.66 28.58 -5.44
C THR A 352 13.87 28.55 -6.95
N GLY A 353 13.38 29.57 -7.64
CA GLY A 353 13.25 29.62 -9.09
C GLY A 353 11.94 28.99 -9.54
N LEU A 354 11.22 29.67 -10.44
CA LEU A 354 10.08 29.05 -11.11
C LEU A 354 10.57 27.97 -12.09
N PRO A 355 9.74 26.95 -12.37
CA PRO A 355 10.01 25.99 -13.43
C PRO A 355 10.20 26.64 -14.82
N TYR A 356 11.04 26.04 -15.67
CA TYR A 356 11.18 26.50 -17.07
C TYR A 356 9.97 26.14 -17.94
N SER A 357 9.33 25.01 -17.64
CA SER A 357 8.28 24.44 -18.48
C SER A 357 6.91 24.48 -17.78
N ASN A 358 5.85 24.82 -18.50
CA ASN A 358 4.48 24.79 -17.99
C ASN A 358 4.08 23.39 -17.48
N SER A 359 4.61 22.33 -18.11
CA SER A 359 4.37 20.93 -17.73
C SER A 359 4.98 20.51 -16.39
N ASP A 360 5.90 21.31 -15.82
CA ASP A 360 6.50 21.04 -14.52
C ASP A 360 5.61 21.54 -13.35
N PHE A 361 4.63 22.41 -13.62
CA PHE A 361 3.59 22.79 -12.67
C PHE A 361 2.50 21.72 -12.54
N GLY A 362 1.51 21.97 -11.68
CA GLY A 362 0.47 21.00 -11.36
C GLY A 362 0.92 20.03 -10.28
N GLU A 363 0.71 18.71 -10.48
CA GLU A 363 0.96 17.72 -9.43
C GLU A 363 2.43 17.63 -9.02
N PHE A 364 2.66 17.80 -7.72
CA PHE A 364 3.95 17.74 -7.07
C PHE A 364 3.88 16.83 -5.85
N TRP A 365 4.77 15.84 -5.79
CA TRP A 365 4.83 14.89 -4.69
C TRP A 365 5.94 15.26 -3.69
N ILE A 366 5.65 14.99 -2.42
CA ILE A 366 6.57 15.08 -1.28
C ILE A 366 6.50 13.75 -0.56
N LYS A 367 7.66 13.17 -0.24
CA LYS A 367 7.77 11.85 0.39
C LYS A 367 8.49 11.96 1.71
N ALA A 368 7.97 11.26 2.71
CA ALA A 368 8.63 11.02 3.99
C ALA A 368 8.98 9.54 4.09
N ASN A 369 10.18 9.24 4.57
CA ASN A 369 10.66 7.88 4.78
C ASN A 369 11.23 7.73 6.19
N VAL A 370 11.00 6.58 6.82
CA VAL A 370 11.75 6.17 8.00
C VAL A 370 12.02 4.67 7.91
N ASN A 371 13.30 4.31 8.01
CA ASN A 371 13.73 2.91 8.01
C ASN A 371 13.20 2.09 6.81
N GLY A 372 13.09 2.68 5.62
CA GLY A 372 12.58 2.01 4.43
C GLY A 372 11.05 1.97 4.31
N VAL A 373 10.31 2.45 5.30
CA VAL A 373 8.87 2.67 5.22
C VAL A 373 8.62 4.09 4.70
N GLU A 374 7.94 4.20 3.56
CA GLU A 374 7.67 5.46 2.86
C GLU A 374 6.18 5.79 2.84
N THR A 375 5.87 7.09 2.86
CA THR A 375 4.56 7.63 2.45
C THR A 375 4.75 8.82 1.53
N GLU A 376 3.76 9.05 0.67
CA GLU A 376 3.71 10.16 -0.27
C GLU A 376 2.54 11.09 0.07
N ARG A 377 2.73 12.38 -0.23
CA ARG A 377 1.72 13.44 -0.19
C ARG A 377 1.77 14.19 -1.52
N LYS A 378 0.63 14.38 -2.19
CA LYS A 378 0.56 15.15 -3.44
C LYS A 378 -0.11 16.50 -3.22
N ILE A 379 0.44 17.53 -3.82
CA ILE A 379 -0.06 18.91 -3.84
C ILE A 379 -0.08 19.43 -5.28
N LYS A 380 -0.64 20.62 -5.49
CA LYS A 380 -0.66 21.31 -6.79
C LYS A 380 0.13 22.62 -6.72
N LEU A 381 1.11 22.78 -7.61
CA LEU A 381 1.92 23.99 -7.71
C LEU A 381 1.43 24.89 -8.84
N PHE A 382 1.38 26.19 -8.56
CA PHE A 382 0.95 27.25 -9.46
C PHE A 382 1.99 28.38 -9.52
N TYR A 383 1.97 29.17 -10.59
CA TYR A 383 2.76 30.40 -10.69
C TYR A 383 1.86 31.64 -10.57
N PRO A 384 2.38 32.78 -10.07
CA PRO A 384 1.63 34.03 -10.06
C PRO A 384 1.48 34.54 -11.50
N ALA A 385 0.25 34.65 -12.00
CA ALA A 385 -0.05 34.91 -13.41
C ALA A 385 0.60 36.22 -13.92
N ASP A 386 0.40 37.30 -13.17
CA ASP A 386 0.74 38.67 -13.57
C ASP A 386 2.16 39.10 -13.15
N ALA A 387 2.87 38.29 -12.37
CA ALA A 387 4.27 38.56 -12.06
C ALA A 387 5.15 38.34 -13.30
N THR A 388 6.32 38.98 -13.33
CA THR A 388 7.25 38.96 -14.47
C THR A 388 8.57 38.29 -14.12
N ASN A 389 8.53 37.27 -13.26
CA ASN A 389 9.70 36.58 -12.70
C ASN A 389 9.94 35.18 -13.31
N SER A 390 9.34 34.90 -14.48
CA SER A 390 9.57 33.66 -15.22
C SER A 390 11.05 33.55 -15.64
N PRO A 391 11.64 32.36 -15.63
CA PRO A 391 13.03 32.24 -15.98
C PRO A 391 13.24 32.40 -17.49
N GLY A 392 14.28 33.15 -17.87
CA GLY A 392 14.63 33.39 -19.28
C GLY A 392 14.03 34.66 -19.87
N ASP A 393 13.06 35.30 -19.21
CA ASP A 393 12.69 36.69 -19.52
C ASP A 393 13.74 37.63 -18.91
N GLY A 394 14.84 37.86 -19.63
CA GLY A 394 16.00 38.62 -19.15
C GLY A 394 15.71 40.09 -18.76
N ASN A 395 14.49 40.59 -19.03
CA ASN A 395 14.10 41.96 -18.77
C ASN A 395 12.97 42.11 -17.71
N ASN A 396 12.41 41.00 -17.19
CA ASN A 396 11.31 40.98 -16.20
C ASN A 396 10.12 41.89 -16.56
N ILE A 397 9.70 41.87 -17.83
CA ILE A 397 8.62 42.72 -18.35
C ILE A 397 7.48 41.90 -18.96
N VAL A 398 7.70 40.61 -19.22
CA VAL A 398 6.71 39.70 -19.77
C VAL A 398 6.06 38.94 -18.61
N PRO A 399 4.73 38.95 -18.50
CA PRO A 399 4.04 38.27 -17.41
C PRO A 399 4.15 36.75 -17.57
N ASN A 400 4.20 36.04 -16.44
CA ASN A 400 4.37 34.59 -16.37
C ASN A 400 3.30 33.85 -17.18
N TRP A 401 2.04 34.30 -17.13
CA TRP A 401 0.97 33.68 -17.90
C TRP A 401 1.30 33.62 -19.40
N TYR A 402 1.91 34.67 -19.96
CA TYR A 402 2.22 34.71 -21.39
C TYR A 402 3.33 33.72 -21.71
N VAL A 403 4.40 33.73 -20.91
CA VAL A 403 5.54 32.84 -21.08
C VAL A 403 5.13 31.37 -21.00
N TYR A 404 4.29 31.00 -20.03
CA TYR A 404 3.87 29.61 -19.87
C TYR A 404 2.76 29.18 -20.82
N TYR A 405 1.79 30.04 -21.13
CA TYR A 405 0.73 29.69 -22.10
C TYR A 405 1.27 29.51 -23.51
N LEU A 406 2.34 30.22 -23.89
CA LEU A 406 3.06 30.02 -25.15
C LEU A 406 3.59 28.58 -25.34
N GLN A 407 3.77 27.84 -24.25
CA GLN A 407 4.29 26.47 -24.26
C GLN A 407 3.18 25.41 -24.37
N THR A 408 1.92 25.82 -24.54
CA THR A 408 0.74 24.95 -24.51
C THR A 408 0.01 24.97 -25.85
N PRO A 409 -0.93 24.03 -26.09
CA PRO A 409 -1.81 24.08 -27.27
C PRO A 409 -2.67 25.33 -27.38
N ALA A 410 -2.76 26.14 -26.31
CA ALA A 410 -3.44 27.44 -26.35
C ALA A 410 -2.77 28.41 -27.32
N ALA A 411 -1.43 28.37 -27.46
CA ALA A 411 -0.71 29.25 -28.35
C ALA A 411 -0.98 28.93 -29.83
N CYS A 412 -1.06 29.97 -30.67
CA CYS A 412 -1.16 29.85 -32.12
C CYS A 412 -0.12 30.74 -32.81
N GLY A 413 0.72 30.11 -33.63
CA GLY A 413 1.78 30.82 -34.35
C GLY A 413 2.83 31.46 -33.44
N GLN A 414 3.54 32.45 -33.98
CA GLN A 414 4.49 33.27 -33.24
C GLN A 414 3.85 34.63 -32.92
N SER A 415 3.80 34.97 -31.63
CA SER A 415 3.35 36.27 -31.14
C SER A 415 4.41 36.95 -30.29
N ILE A 416 4.29 38.27 -30.16
CA ILE A 416 5.14 39.11 -29.33
C ILE A 416 4.27 39.70 -28.20
N TYR A 417 4.79 39.73 -26.98
CA TYR A 417 4.11 40.42 -25.89
C TYR A 417 4.26 41.94 -26.04
N TYR A 418 3.13 42.64 -26.08
CA TYR A 418 3.07 44.09 -26.19
C TYR A 418 2.91 44.71 -24.80
N VAL A 419 3.98 45.34 -24.33
CA VAL A 419 4.10 45.83 -22.95
C VAL A 419 3.30 47.13 -22.72
N ALA A 420 3.08 47.95 -23.75
CA ALA A 420 2.41 49.22 -23.58
C ALA A 420 0.89 49.02 -23.35
N PRO A 421 0.24 49.90 -22.54
CA PRO A 421 -1.19 49.81 -22.31
C PRO A 421 -1.98 49.81 -23.62
N HIS A 422 -2.87 48.84 -23.75
CA HIS A 422 -3.70 48.69 -24.94
C HIS A 422 -5.07 48.14 -24.55
N THR A 423 -6.14 48.64 -25.15
CA THR A 423 -7.51 48.26 -24.80
C THR A 423 -7.91 46.91 -25.39
N ALA A 424 -7.42 46.56 -26.58
CA ALA A 424 -7.64 45.24 -27.19
C ALA A 424 -6.75 44.16 -26.57
N GLY A 425 -7.18 42.90 -26.65
CA GLY A 425 -6.42 41.74 -26.15
C GLY A 425 -5.21 41.37 -27.03
N GLY A 426 -5.26 41.73 -28.30
CA GLY A 426 -4.19 41.55 -29.28
C GLY A 426 -4.40 42.47 -30.47
N PHE A 427 -3.44 42.47 -31.39
CA PHE A 427 -3.57 43.08 -32.71
C PHE A 427 -2.56 42.48 -33.69
N CYS A 428 -2.84 42.57 -34.98
CA CYS A 428 -1.90 42.29 -36.05
C CYS A 428 -1.54 43.58 -36.81
N THR A 429 -0.26 43.79 -37.12
CA THR A 429 0.18 44.95 -37.90
C THR A 429 1.44 44.65 -38.72
N PHE A 430 1.68 45.44 -39.75
CA PHE A 430 2.90 45.36 -40.55
C PHE A 430 4.05 46.06 -39.83
N ASN A 431 5.10 45.30 -39.51
CA ASN A 431 6.31 45.84 -38.93
C ASN A 431 7.28 46.27 -40.04
N PHE A 432 7.46 47.58 -40.20
CA PHE A 432 8.39 48.17 -41.18
C PHE A 432 9.86 47.86 -40.90
N GLY A 433 10.22 47.59 -39.64
CA GLY A 433 11.59 47.24 -39.26
C GLY A 433 11.98 45.82 -39.68
N THR A 434 11.03 44.87 -39.63
CA THR A 434 11.24 43.47 -40.04
C THR A 434 10.68 43.17 -41.43
N ASN A 435 9.98 44.14 -42.04
CA ASN A 435 9.27 44.01 -43.31
C ASN A 435 8.34 42.78 -43.33
N SER A 436 7.55 42.61 -42.27
CA SER A 436 6.67 41.45 -42.10
C SER A 436 5.45 41.75 -41.24
N TRP A 437 4.38 40.97 -41.44
CA TRP A 437 3.19 40.97 -40.58
C TRP A 437 3.47 40.28 -39.25
N GLU A 438 3.23 40.98 -38.14
CA GLU A 438 3.49 40.51 -36.79
C GLU A 438 2.22 40.52 -35.94
N VAL A 439 2.15 39.56 -35.00
CA VAL A 439 1.05 39.40 -34.06
C VAL A 439 1.51 39.83 -32.68
N PHE A 440 0.75 40.71 -32.06
CA PHE A 440 1.02 41.24 -30.73
C PHE A 440 -0.10 40.82 -29.79
N ILE A 441 0.27 40.37 -28.58
CA ILE A 441 -0.66 40.05 -27.50
C ILE A 441 -0.41 41.01 -26.35
N THR A 442 -1.47 41.59 -25.81
CA THR A 442 -1.40 42.61 -24.77
C THR A 442 -1.71 42.00 -23.41
N GLY A 443 -1.57 42.77 -22.32
CA GLY A 443 -2.02 42.35 -20.99
C GLY A 443 -3.49 41.88 -20.96
N ASN A 444 -4.35 42.49 -21.77
CA ASN A 444 -5.77 42.14 -21.89
C ASN A 444 -6.04 40.84 -22.67
N GLY A 445 -5.01 40.23 -23.27
CA GLY A 445 -5.11 39.01 -24.07
C GLY A 445 -5.52 37.76 -23.29
N HIS A 446 -5.54 37.81 -21.95
CA HIS A 446 -5.92 36.68 -21.09
C HIS A 446 -7.05 37.00 -20.10
N HIS A 447 -7.43 38.27 -19.92
CA HIS A 447 -8.43 38.70 -18.92
C HIS A 447 -9.88 38.43 -19.35
N LEU A 448 -10.79 38.37 -18.36
CA LEU A 448 -12.24 38.24 -18.57
C LEU A 448 -12.82 39.48 -19.27
N LEU A 449 -13.57 39.30 -20.36
CA LEU A 449 -14.43 40.35 -20.89
C LEU A 449 -15.69 40.47 -20.02
N SER A 450 -15.99 41.67 -19.53
CA SER A 450 -17.23 41.94 -18.79
C SER A 450 -18.42 42.06 -19.74
N ARG A 451 -19.04 40.95 -20.14
CA ARG A 451 -20.46 40.89 -20.52
C ARG A 451 -20.97 39.46 -20.72
N SER A 452 -22.11 39.18 -20.10
CA SER A 452 -22.79 37.90 -20.05
C SER A 452 -23.78 37.75 -21.20
N THR A 453 -23.37 37.09 -22.30
CA THR A 453 -24.31 36.41 -23.21
C THR A 453 -23.71 35.22 -23.98
N TRP A 454 -22.39 34.96 -23.92
CA TRP A 454 -21.74 33.99 -24.83
C TRP A 454 -20.65 33.10 -24.21
N SER A 455 -20.60 32.93 -22.89
CA SER A 455 -19.59 32.10 -22.21
C SER A 455 -18.14 32.46 -22.62
N TYR A 456 -17.80 33.76 -22.64
CA TYR A 456 -16.49 34.24 -23.08
C TYR A 456 -15.36 33.48 -22.38
N PRO A 457 -14.36 32.99 -23.14
CA PRO A 457 -13.21 32.31 -22.56
C PRO A 457 -12.43 33.27 -21.65
N CYS A 458 -11.80 32.74 -20.62
CA CYS A 458 -10.95 33.48 -19.69
C CYS A 458 -9.63 32.76 -19.44
N TYR A 459 -8.63 33.49 -18.94
CA TYR A 459 -7.30 32.98 -18.67
C TYR A 459 -6.70 32.30 -19.91
N ILE A 460 -6.26 31.05 -19.80
CA ILE A 460 -5.62 30.33 -20.91
C ILE A 460 -6.50 30.23 -22.15
N ASP A 461 -7.83 30.10 -21.99
CA ASP A 461 -8.73 29.99 -23.14
C ASP A 461 -8.92 31.34 -23.83
N ARG A 462 -8.87 32.46 -23.07
CA ARG A 462 -8.93 33.79 -23.67
C ARG A 462 -7.68 34.07 -24.47
N PHE A 463 -6.53 33.69 -23.93
CA PHE A 463 -5.28 33.74 -24.66
C PHE A 463 -5.36 32.90 -25.92
N ALA A 464 -5.90 31.68 -25.84
CA ALA A 464 -6.03 30.78 -26.98
C ALA A 464 -6.90 31.34 -28.11
N TRP A 465 -8.02 31.98 -27.74
CA TRP A 465 -8.90 32.67 -28.68
C TRP A 465 -8.21 33.87 -29.30
N THR A 466 -7.61 34.75 -28.47
CA THR A 466 -6.95 35.98 -28.92
C THR A 466 -5.78 35.66 -29.85
N SER A 467 -4.94 34.71 -29.48
CA SER A 467 -3.79 34.29 -30.29
C SER A 467 -4.21 33.76 -31.66
N ARG A 468 -5.31 33.01 -31.75
CA ARG A 468 -5.84 32.52 -33.04
C ARG A 468 -6.49 33.64 -33.86
N HIS A 469 -7.23 34.53 -33.22
CA HIS A 469 -7.85 35.70 -33.84
C HIS A 469 -6.79 36.56 -34.54
N GLU A 470 -5.75 36.96 -33.82
CA GLU A 470 -4.70 37.79 -34.41
C GLU A 470 -3.85 37.04 -35.46
N PHE A 471 -3.64 35.73 -35.29
CA PHE A 471 -2.94 34.94 -36.29
C PHE A 471 -3.76 34.76 -37.58
N LYS A 472 -5.09 34.75 -37.47
CA LYS A 472 -5.98 34.75 -38.63
C LYS A 472 -5.87 36.07 -39.37
N HIS A 473 -5.85 37.21 -38.67
CA HIS A 473 -5.55 38.51 -39.27
C HIS A 473 -4.23 38.51 -40.04
N LYS A 474 -3.15 37.98 -39.44
CA LYS A 474 -1.87 37.83 -40.14
C LYS A 474 -1.99 36.99 -41.43
N SER A 475 -2.74 35.89 -41.37
CA SER A 475 -2.93 34.99 -42.51
C SER A 475 -3.73 35.67 -43.63
N LEU A 476 -4.78 36.43 -43.29
CA LEU A 476 -5.58 37.21 -44.23
C LEU A 476 -4.76 38.35 -44.83
N ALA A 477 -4.04 39.10 -44.00
CA ALA A 477 -3.20 40.20 -44.46
C ALA A 477 -2.10 39.73 -45.44
N ILE A 478 -1.47 38.59 -45.19
CA ILE A 478 -0.52 37.98 -46.14
C ILE A 478 -1.22 37.54 -47.44
N SER A 479 -2.45 37.03 -47.36
CA SER A 479 -3.23 36.64 -48.54
C SER A 479 -3.63 37.84 -49.40
N TRP A 480 -3.93 38.98 -48.76
CA TRP A 480 -4.45 40.18 -49.41
C TRP A 480 -3.33 41.09 -49.91
N TRP A 481 -2.34 41.35 -49.05
CA TRP A 481 -1.30 42.36 -49.24
C TRP A 481 0.10 41.75 -49.47
N GLY A 482 0.24 40.43 -49.33
CA GLY A 482 1.54 39.77 -49.40
C GLY A 482 2.46 40.15 -48.23
N GLN A 483 3.75 40.34 -48.52
CA GLN A 483 4.74 40.82 -47.54
C GLN A 483 4.91 42.35 -47.60
N ASN A 484 3.87 43.06 -48.04
CA ASN A 484 3.85 44.52 -48.13
C ASN A 484 2.89 45.11 -47.08
N PRO A 485 3.11 46.37 -46.67
CA PRO A 485 2.13 47.11 -45.88
C PRO A 485 0.86 47.37 -46.70
N ILE A 486 -0.25 47.67 -46.01
CA ILE A 486 -1.49 48.14 -46.62
C ILE A 486 -1.21 49.39 -47.47
N VAL A 487 -1.79 49.42 -48.68
CA VAL A 487 -1.64 50.51 -49.63
C VAL A 487 -2.92 51.36 -49.61
N TYR A 488 -2.82 52.60 -49.11
CA TYR A 488 -3.97 53.47 -48.84
C TYR A 488 -4.92 53.71 -50.03
N PHE A 489 -4.43 53.72 -51.27
CA PHE A 489 -5.30 53.92 -52.45
C PHE A 489 -5.91 52.62 -52.99
N GLU A 490 -5.50 51.47 -52.43
CA GLU A 490 -6.05 50.14 -52.72
C GLU A 490 -7.01 49.67 -51.60
N ASP A 491 -7.16 50.44 -50.52
CA ASP A 491 -8.09 50.29 -49.39
C ASP A 491 -8.63 51.70 -49.04
N ASN A 492 -9.56 52.20 -49.86
CA ASN A 492 -9.98 53.61 -49.82
C ASN A 492 -10.77 53.95 -48.56
N ASP A 493 -11.50 52.99 -48.01
CA ASP A 493 -12.28 53.20 -46.80
C ASP A 493 -11.48 52.96 -45.51
N ASN A 494 -10.28 52.36 -45.59
CA ASN A 494 -9.34 52.10 -44.48
C ASN A 494 -9.84 51.07 -43.49
N ASP A 495 -10.41 49.99 -43.98
CA ASP A 495 -10.83 48.86 -43.17
C ASP A 495 -9.84 47.70 -43.14
N GLY A 496 -8.80 47.73 -43.97
CA GLY A 496 -7.73 46.73 -44.04
C GLY A 496 -7.94 45.64 -45.07
N VAL A 497 -9.02 45.69 -45.86
CA VAL A 497 -9.30 44.79 -46.99
C VAL A 497 -9.05 45.54 -48.30
N PRO A 498 -8.42 44.92 -49.33
CA PRO A 498 -8.27 45.59 -50.62
C PRO A 498 -9.63 45.77 -51.34
N ASP A 499 -9.90 46.98 -51.85
CA ASP A 499 -11.15 47.35 -52.56
C ASP A 499 -11.53 46.36 -53.68
N GLU A 500 -10.53 45.84 -54.41
CA GLU A 500 -10.74 44.90 -55.52
C GLU A 500 -11.25 43.53 -55.02
N GLN A 501 -10.89 43.15 -53.80
CA GLN A 501 -11.17 41.82 -53.24
C GLN A 501 -12.50 41.77 -52.48
N GLU A 502 -12.91 42.88 -51.85
CA GLU A 502 -14.12 42.98 -51.04
C GLU A 502 -15.40 42.43 -51.70
N PRO A 503 -15.72 42.74 -52.98
CA PRO A 503 -16.92 42.21 -53.62
C PRO A 503 -16.91 40.67 -53.76
N SER A 504 -15.72 40.06 -53.73
CA SER A 504 -15.50 38.63 -53.96
C SER A 504 -15.32 37.81 -52.67
N ILE A 505 -15.05 38.46 -51.54
CA ILE A 505 -14.82 37.79 -50.25
C ILE A 505 -16.15 37.56 -49.52
N GLY A 506 -16.38 36.33 -49.05
CA GLY A 506 -17.45 36.00 -48.13
C GLY A 506 -18.85 36.30 -48.67
N ARG A 507 -19.47 37.38 -48.18
CA ARG A 507 -20.84 37.81 -48.49
C ARG A 507 -20.93 38.98 -49.48
N GLY A 508 -19.79 39.44 -50.00
CA GLY A 508 -19.69 40.63 -50.83
C GLY A 508 -19.67 41.88 -49.96
N TYR A 509 -18.48 42.35 -49.65
CA TYR A 509 -18.22 43.60 -48.92
C TYR A 509 -18.20 44.79 -49.90
N ASN A 510 -18.48 45.98 -49.41
CA ASN A 510 -18.62 47.19 -50.21
C ASN A 510 -17.38 48.08 -50.03
N PRO A 511 -16.59 48.31 -51.09
CA PRO A 511 -15.29 49.00 -51.02
C PRO A 511 -15.33 50.50 -50.75
N LEU A 512 -16.46 50.99 -50.27
CA LEU A 512 -16.67 52.38 -49.88
C LEU A 512 -17.18 52.47 -48.44
N MET A 513 -17.21 51.37 -47.70
CA MET A 513 -17.81 51.24 -46.39
C MET A 513 -16.91 50.45 -45.45
N GLN A 514 -16.29 51.15 -44.49
CA GLN A 514 -15.45 50.53 -43.47
C GLN A 514 -16.06 49.34 -42.74
N ALA A 515 -17.39 49.30 -42.66
CA ALA A 515 -18.17 48.25 -42.04
C ALA A 515 -19.42 48.04 -42.91
N THR A 516 -19.32 47.17 -43.91
CA THR A 516 -20.43 46.86 -44.82
C THR A 516 -21.62 46.25 -44.07
N TYR A 517 -21.34 45.52 -42.99
CA TYR A 517 -22.34 44.77 -42.24
C TYR A 517 -22.19 44.97 -40.73
N PRO A 518 -22.58 46.15 -40.22
CA PRO A 518 -22.50 46.43 -38.79
C PRO A 518 -23.42 45.46 -38.04
N ASP A 519 -22.86 44.72 -37.09
CA ASP A 519 -23.60 43.91 -36.13
C ASP A 519 -23.17 44.23 -34.69
N GLU A 520 -24.04 43.89 -33.74
CA GLU A 520 -23.79 44.10 -32.31
C GLU A 520 -23.09 42.89 -31.66
N VAL A 521 -22.66 41.89 -32.45
CA VAL A 521 -22.24 40.59 -31.91
C VAL A 521 -20.72 40.50 -31.83
N GLY A 522 -20.18 40.83 -30.65
CA GLY A 522 -18.80 40.43 -30.30
C GLY A 522 -18.00 41.48 -29.54
N TYR A 523 -18.30 42.77 -29.72
CA TYR A 523 -17.64 43.87 -29.02
C TYR A 523 -18.69 44.89 -28.55
N SER A 524 -18.60 45.31 -27.28
CA SER A 524 -19.53 46.31 -26.75
C SER A 524 -19.14 47.74 -27.15
N SER A 525 -20.15 48.50 -27.59
CA SER A 525 -20.25 49.97 -27.66
C SER A 525 -19.62 50.75 -28.83
N GLU A 526 -18.81 50.13 -29.69
CA GLU A 526 -18.45 50.76 -30.97
C GLU A 526 -19.43 50.30 -32.06
N ALA A 527 -20.08 51.27 -32.72
CA ALA A 527 -21.23 51.04 -33.60
C ALA A 527 -20.85 50.47 -34.98
N TYR A 528 -19.62 50.00 -35.20
CA TYR A 528 -19.17 49.45 -36.47
C TYR A 528 -17.97 48.52 -36.27
N ILE A 529 -18.11 47.24 -36.67
CA ILE A 529 -16.99 46.29 -36.79
C ILE A 529 -16.45 46.43 -38.21
N LYS A 530 -15.14 46.68 -38.35
CA LYS A 530 -14.51 46.80 -39.66
C LYS A 530 -14.60 45.52 -40.47
N ASP A 531 -14.64 45.58 -41.80
CA ASP A 531 -14.82 44.35 -42.58
C ASP A 531 -13.66 43.36 -42.39
N CYS A 532 -12.42 43.81 -42.14
CA CYS A 532 -11.33 42.91 -41.77
C CYS A 532 -11.60 42.10 -40.49
N GLU A 533 -12.16 42.72 -39.44
CA GLU A 533 -12.50 42.07 -38.17
C GLU A 533 -13.69 41.12 -38.34
N ASP A 534 -14.68 41.53 -39.12
CA ASP A 534 -15.84 40.71 -39.45
C ASP A 534 -15.46 39.46 -40.27
N ILE A 535 -14.60 39.62 -41.28
CA ILE A 535 -14.08 38.52 -42.09
C ILE A 535 -13.26 37.56 -41.24
N CYS A 536 -12.42 38.10 -40.35
CA CYS A 536 -11.60 37.30 -39.41
C CYS A 536 -12.46 36.40 -38.53
N MET A 537 -13.57 36.94 -38.00
CA MET A 537 -14.50 36.23 -37.11
C MET A 537 -15.41 35.20 -37.80
N ARG A 538 -15.60 35.28 -39.13
CA ARG A 538 -16.63 34.52 -39.86
C ARG A 538 -16.11 33.43 -40.79
N THR A 539 -14.80 33.33 -41.03
CA THR A 539 -14.25 32.47 -42.11
C THR A 539 -13.93 31.00 -41.75
N LEU A 540 -14.69 30.31 -40.89
CA LEU A 540 -14.68 28.83 -40.82
C LEU A 540 -16.09 28.19 -40.73
N GLY A 541 -16.89 28.33 -41.79
CA GLY A 541 -18.02 27.43 -42.03
C GLY A 541 -19.22 28.08 -42.73
N PRO A 542 -20.02 27.31 -43.50
CA PRO A 542 -21.20 27.85 -44.14
C PRO A 542 -22.31 28.03 -43.09
N VAL A 543 -22.87 29.25 -43.04
CA VAL A 543 -24.05 29.70 -42.26
C VAL A 543 -23.77 30.09 -40.80
N HIS A 544 -23.76 31.40 -40.53
CA HIS A 544 -24.01 32.13 -39.27
C HIS A 544 -23.67 31.48 -37.90
N VAL A 545 -22.68 30.61 -37.84
CA VAL A 545 -22.02 30.23 -36.60
C VAL A 545 -20.79 31.13 -36.55
N LEU A 546 -20.80 32.13 -35.66
CA LEU A 546 -19.56 32.85 -35.33
C LEU A 546 -18.56 31.78 -34.90
N ASP A 547 -17.45 31.72 -35.62
CA ASP A 547 -16.53 30.62 -35.51
C ASP A 547 -15.96 30.60 -34.09
N VAL A 548 -16.12 29.47 -33.42
CA VAL A 548 -15.53 29.26 -32.11
C VAL A 548 -14.07 28.88 -32.38
N LEU A 549 -13.24 29.88 -32.74
CA LEU A 549 -11.79 29.77 -32.95
C LEU A 549 -11.11 28.94 -31.85
N TRP A 550 -11.73 28.91 -30.68
CA TRP A 550 -11.33 28.12 -29.54
C TRP A 550 -12.52 27.69 -28.69
N SER A 551 -12.60 26.39 -28.39
CA SER A 551 -13.62 25.88 -27.46
C SER A 551 -13.19 26.15 -26.01
N ASN A 552 -13.94 26.99 -25.29
CA ASN A 552 -13.69 27.30 -23.88
C ASN A 552 -13.60 26.01 -23.04
N GLY A 553 -12.60 25.92 -22.17
CA GLY A 553 -12.28 24.74 -21.38
C GLY A 553 -11.29 23.76 -22.03
N SER A 554 -10.92 23.96 -23.31
CA SER A 554 -10.04 23.02 -24.03
C SER A 554 -8.59 23.05 -23.54
N ALA A 555 -8.17 24.12 -22.86
CA ALA A 555 -6.83 24.20 -22.28
C ALA A 555 -6.83 24.22 -20.74
N ASP A 556 -7.96 23.98 -20.06
CA ASP A 556 -8.03 24.03 -18.59
C ASP A 556 -6.95 23.16 -17.93
N SER A 557 -6.65 21.98 -18.47
CA SER A 557 -5.61 21.07 -17.94
C SER A 557 -4.18 21.61 -17.99
N TYR A 558 -3.94 22.69 -18.73
CA TYR A 558 -2.65 23.35 -18.86
C TYR A 558 -2.55 24.67 -18.07
N ASP A 559 -3.66 25.16 -17.52
CA ASP A 559 -3.68 26.43 -16.79
C ASP A 559 -3.25 26.24 -15.33
N TRP A 560 -1.95 26.43 -15.09
CA TRP A 560 -1.35 26.41 -13.76
C TRP A 560 -1.05 27.81 -13.22
N ALA A 561 -1.73 28.83 -13.76
CA ALA A 561 -1.63 30.20 -13.27
C ALA A 561 -2.48 30.40 -12.00
N ASN A 562 -2.07 31.34 -11.15
CA ASN A 562 -2.88 31.90 -10.08
C ASN A 562 -2.96 33.43 -10.27
N PRO A 563 -4.16 33.99 -10.53
CA PRO A 563 -5.41 33.27 -10.80
C PRO A 563 -5.39 32.54 -12.16
N GLY A 564 -6.15 31.46 -12.28
CA GLY A 564 -6.24 30.63 -13.49
C GLY A 564 -7.34 29.57 -13.37
N LYS A 565 -7.62 28.81 -14.43
CA LYS A 565 -8.74 27.86 -14.49
C LYS A 565 -8.66 26.71 -13.47
N GLN A 566 -7.45 26.29 -13.08
CA GLN A 566 -7.29 25.21 -12.09
C GLN A 566 -7.05 25.69 -10.66
N PHE A 567 -6.84 26.99 -10.45
CA PHE A 567 -6.65 27.57 -9.12
C PHE A 567 -7.98 27.81 -8.43
#